data_AF-A0A6N9QJ63-F1
#
_entry.id   AF-A0A6N9QJ63-F1
#
_cell.length_a   1.000
_cell.length_b   1.000
_cell.length_c   1.000
_cell.angle_alpha   90.00
_cell.angle_beta   90.00
_cell.angle_gamma   90.00
#
_symmetry.space_group_name_H-M   'P 1'
#
loop_
_entity.id
_entity.type
_entity.pdbx_description
1 polymer ?
#
loop_
_entity_poly.entity_id
_entity_poly.type
_entity_poly.pdbx_seq_one_letter_code
_entity_poly.pdbx_strand_id
1 'polypeptide(L)'
;WEAAKERQLKGHEGVEWYEEWAKGKYFAMTKFVDSAINDFGAKYQAPCTAEELPRLSATVILPEGGIGTGGPNLIVPISAKLKELGVETKLSLRATNLIKNTEGAVIGCRFQDENSGKITDIKADAVVLATGGFADNGEMVAQYLPAWANIGQMVHGCVGEGHKMAVAAGAKLDGMDTSFT
;
A
#
# COMPACT_ATOMS: atom_id res chain seq x y z
N TRP A 1 12.52 15.33 6.26
CA TRP A 1 11.25 15.96 6.65
C TRP A 1 11.23 17.43 6.27
N GLU A 2 12.11 18.29 6.84
CA GLU A 2 12.07 19.75 6.60
C GLU A 2 11.99 20.12 5.11
N ALA A 3 12.86 19.54 4.27
CA ALA A 3 12.84 19.79 2.82
C ALA A 3 11.58 19.30 2.08
N ALA A 4 10.79 18.41 2.68
CA ALA A 4 9.57 17.85 2.10
C ALA A 4 8.29 18.40 2.76
N LYS A 5 8.40 19.11 3.89
CA LYS A 5 7.27 19.48 4.75
C LYS A 5 6.18 20.22 3.97
N GLU A 6 6.56 21.30 3.28
CA GLU A 6 5.62 22.12 2.51
C GLU A 6 4.80 21.28 1.51
N ARG A 7 5.49 20.44 0.71
CA ARG A 7 4.84 19.53 -0.24
C ARG A 7 3.92 18.51 0.44
N GLN A 8 4.32 17.98 1.61
CA GLN A 8 3.53 16.99 2.35
C GLN A 8 2.27 17.59 2.98
N LEU A 9 2.25 18.89 3.29
CA LEU A 9 1.13 19.58 3.95
C LEU A 9 0.17 20.27 2.98
N LYS A 10 0.56 20.41 1.71
CA LYS A 10 -0.24 21.08 0.67
C LYS A 10 -1.65 20.48 0.58
N GLY A 11 -2.68 21.32 0.67
CA GLY A 11 -4.09 20.91 0.59
C GLY A 11 -4.72 20.50 1.92
N HIS A 12 -3.94 20.50 3.01
CA HIS A 12 -4.39 20.20 4.36
C HIS A 12 -4.13 21.35 5.34
N GLU A 13 -3.99 22.57 4.81
CA GLU A 13 -3.82 23.77 5.62
C GLU A 13 -5.01 23.93 6.59
N GLY A 14 -4.71 24.08 7.88
CA GLY A 14 -5.74 24.23 8.93
C GLY A 14 -6.28 22.92 9.51
N VAL A 15 -5.79 21.76 9.09
CA VAL A 15 -6.10 20.47 9.75
C VAL A 15 -5.10 20.21 10.88
N GLU A 16 -5.51 20.47 12.12
CA GLU A 16 -4.61 20.48 13.31
C GLU A 16 -3.80 19.19 13.51
N TRP A 17 -4.37 18.02 13.22
CA TRP A 17 -3.72 16.72 13.43
C TRP A 17 -2.84 16.27 12.24
N TYR A 18 -2.98 16.90 11.08
CA TYR A 18 -2.43 16.36 9.83
C TYR A 18 -0.91 16.48 9.77
N GLU A 19 -0.32 17.55 10.30
CA GLU A 19 1.14 17.70 10.28
C GLU A 19 1.85 16.58 11.04
N GLU A 20 1.38 16.24 12.25
CA GLU A 20 1.96 15.15 13.03
C GLU A 20 1.77 13.80 12.33
N TRP A 21 0.59 13.56 11.77
CA TRP A 21 0.32 12.34 11.01
C TRP A 21 1.22 12.22 9.77
N ALA A 22 1.35 13.28 8.97
CA ALA A 22 2.17 13.30 7.77
C ALA A 22 3.66 13.12 8.09
N LYS A 23 4.14 13.74 9.18
CA LYS A 23 5.50 13.54 9.69
C LYS A 23 5.73 12.10 10.15
N GLY A 24 4.77 11.51 10.87
CA GLY A 24 4.79 10.10 11.26
C GLY A 24 4.89 9.18 10.05
N LYS A 25 4.04 9.40 9.03
CA LYS A 25 4.06 8.65 7.76
C LYS A 25 5.41 8.78 7.04
N TYR A 26 5.99 9.98 7.00
CA TYR A 26 7.28 10.23 6.35
C TYR A 26 8.40 9.36 6.94
N PHE A 27 8.47 9.25 8.26
CA PHE A 27 9.48 8.42 8.93
C PHE A 27 9.09 6.94 9.02
N ALA A 28 7.80 6.59 8.91
CA ALA A 28 7.37 5.20 8.87
C ALA A 28 7.94 4.48 7.64
N MET A 29 8.03 5.17 6.49
CA MET A 29 8.62 4.60 5.28
C MET A 29 10.09 4.24 5.47
N THR A 30 10.90 5.11 6.06
CA THR A 30 12.32 4.83 6.29
C THR A 30 12.49 3.68 7.28
N LYS A 31 11.71 3.67 8.38
CA LYS A 31 11.72 2.58 9.35
C LYS A 31 11.30 1.24 8.75
N PHE A 32 10.32 1.25 7.84
CA PHE A 32 9.92 0.05 7.12
C PHE A 32 11.07 -0.50 6.28
N VAL A 33 11.78 0.35 5.53
CA VAL A 33 12.93 -0.09 4.72
C VAL A 33 14.04 -0.64 5.60
N ASP A 34 14.36 0.04 6.71
CA ASP A 34 15.35 -0.44 7.67
C ASP A 34 14.96 -1.82 8.22
N SER A 35 13.70 -2.00 8.64
CA SER A 35 13.22 -3.29 9.13
C SER A 35 13.23 -4.35 8.03
N ALA A 36 12.80 -4.01 6.81
CA ALA A 36 12.81 -4.92 5.69
C ALA A 36 14.23 -5.47 5.42
N ILE A 37 15.26 -4.61 5.50
CA ILE A 37 16.67 -5.02 5.37
C ILE A 37 17.11 -5.84 6.57
N ASN A 38 16.99 -5.28 7.77
CA ASN A 38 17.64 -5.80 8.98
C ASN A 38 16.95 -7.06 9.55
N ASP A 39 15.63 -7.11 9.46
CA ASP A 39 14.82 -8.13 10.12
C ASP A 39 14.28 -9.18 9.13
N PHE A 40 14.06 -8.78 7.87
CA PHE A 40 13.39 -9.60 6.85
C PHE A 40 14.29 -9.98 5.66
N GLY A 41 15.55 -9.53 5.61
CA GLY A 41 16.52 -9.91 4.58
C GLY A 41 16.22 -9.36 3.18
N ALA A 42 15.40 -8.30 3.09
CA ALA A 42 15.12 -7.62 1.83
C ALA A 42 16.37 -6.90 1.32
N LYS A 43 16.54 -6.88 -0.01
CA LYS A 43 17.69 -6.31 -0.69
C LYS A 43 17.30 -5.12 -1.53
N TYR A 44 17.87 -3.98 -1.19
CA TYR A 44 17.71 -2.73 -1.93
C TYR A 44 19.03 -2.33 -2.59
N GLN A 45 18.95 -1.46 -3.60
CA GLN A 45 20.15 -0.83 -4.14
C GLN A 45 20.84 0.00 -3.05
N ALA A 46 22.17 0.04 -3.12
CA ALA A 46 22.94 0.96 -2.31
C ALA A 46 22.51 2.41 -2.61
N PRO A 47 22.52 3.31 -1.62
CA PRO A 47 22.28 4.73 -1.85
C PRO A 47 23.19 5.26 -2.96
N CYS A 48 22.61 6.03 -3.87
CA CYS A 48 23.30 6.64 -4.98
C CYS A 48 23.02 8.15 -5.03
N THR A 49 23.88 8.88 -5.71
CA THR A 49 23.71 10.29 -6.03
C THR A 49 22.68 10.50 -7.14
N ALA A 50 22.20 11.73 -7.29
CA ALA A 50 21.29 12.08 -8.39
C ALA A 50 22.00 11.98 -9.75
N GLU A 51 23.30 12.21 -9.80
CA GLU A 51 24.14 12.05 -11.00
C GLU A 51 24.23 10.58 -11.44
N GLU A 52 24.24 9.64 -10.50
CA GLU A 52 24.25 8.20 -10.77
C GLU A 52 22.88 7.68 -11.23
N LEU A 53 21.79 8.34 -10.82
CA LEU A 53 20.41 7.99 -11.19
C LEU A 53 19.60 9.22 -11.67
N PRO A 54 19.97 9.83 -12.81
CA PRO A 54 19.47 11.14 -13.23
C PRO A 54 18.00 11.16 -13.66
N ARG A 55 17.37 9.98 -13.79
CA ARG A 55 15.97 9.83 -14.25
C ARG A 55 14.97 9.62 -13.12
N LEU A 56 15.43 9.46 -11.88
CA LEU A 56 14.57 9.19 -10.73
C LEU A 56 14.77 10.25 -9.65
N SER A 57 13.70 10.55 -8.90
CA SER A 57 13.81 11.47 -7.77
C SER A 57 14.72 10.87 -6.68
N ALA A 58 15.43 11.73 -5.93
CA ALA A 58 16.27 11.35 -4.80
C ALA A 58 15.53 10.61 -3.66
N THR A 59 14.21 10.49 -3.75
CA THR A 59 13.36 9.77 -2.79
C THR A 59 12.97 8.35 -3.24
N VAL A 60 13.39 7.92 -4.44
CA VAL A 60 13.08 6.57 -4.94
C VAL A 60 14.01 5.55 -4.31
N ILE A 61 13.43 4.47 -3.79
CA ILE A 61 14.15 3.32 -3.24
C ILE A 61 13.85 2.12 -4.14
N LEU A 62 14.90 1.50 -4.68
CA LEU A 62 14.77 0.39 -5.64
C LEU A 62 15.25 -0.92 -5.02
N PRO A 63 14.64 -2.07 -5.38
CA PRO A 63 15.23 -3.38 -5.08
C PRO A 63 16.61 -3.51 -5.74
N GLU A 64 17.49 -4.37 -5.20
CA GLU A 64 18.91 -4.51 -5.61
C GLU A 64 19.13 -4.62 -7.13
N GLY A 65 18.23 -5.30 -7.86
CA GLY A 65 18.27 -5.45 -9.32
C GLY A 65 17.52 -4.37 -10.12
N GLY A 66 17.04 -3.31 -9.47
CA GLY A 66 16.25 -2.24 -10.08
C GLY A 66 14.76 -2.55 -10.23
N ILE A 67 14.07 -1.73 -11.03
CA ILE A 67 12.63 -1.84 -11.29
C ILE A 67 12.29 -3.24 -11.82
N GLY A 68 11.21 -3.84 -11.31
CA GLY A 68 10.76 -5.19 -11.69
C GLY A 68 11.41 -6.33 -10.93
N THR A 69 12.43 -6.06 -10.10
CA THR A 69 13.12 -7.11 -9.32
C THR A 69 12.63 -7.22 -7.87
N GLY A 70 11.51 -6.59 -7.53
CA GLY A 70 10.94 -6.60 -6.18
C GLY A 70 10.52 -7.99 -5.69
N GLY A 71 10.09 -8.88 -6.58
CA GLY A 71 9.75 -10.27 -6.26
C GLY A 71 10.90 -11.02 -5.57
N PRO A 72 12.02 -11.28 -6.27
CA PRO A 72 13.15 -12.00 -5.70
C PRO A 72 13.87 -11.24 -4.58
N ASN A 73 13.95 -9.91 -4.66
CA ASN A 73 14.76 -9.12 -3.73
C ASN A 73 14.02 -8.66 -2.47
N LEU A 74 12.69 -8.51 -2.52
CA LEU A 74 11.89 -8.01 -1.38
C LEU A 74 10.86 -9.05 -0.93
N ILE A 75 9.99 -9.51 -1.84
CA ILE A 75 8.84 -10.34 -1.47
C ILE A 75 9.24 -11.73 -0.98
N VAL A 76 10.16 -12.39 -1.68
CA VAL A 76 10.66 -13.73 -1.31
C VAL A 76 11.29 -13.73 0.09
N PRO A 77 12.28 -12.87 0.42
CA PRO A 77 12.89 -12.88 1.75
C PRO A 77 11.89 -12.49 2.86
N ILE A 78 11.04 -11.48 2.63
CA ILE A 78 9.99 -11.11 3.59
C ILE A 78 9.04 -12.28 3.85
N SER A 79 8.56 -12.95 2.80
CA SER A 79 7.64 -14.09 2.93
C SER A 79 8.30 -15.28 3.66
N ALA A 80 9.58 -15.55 3.38
CA ALA A 80 10.34 -16.58 4.08
C ALA A 80 10.43 -16.27 5.57
N LYS A 81 10.75 -15.02 5.93
CA LYS A 81 10.85 -14.61 7.33
C LYS A 81 9.50 -14.63 8.05
N LEU A 82 8.43 -14.15 7.41
CA LEU A 82 7.07 -14.23 7.96
C LEU A 82 6.66 -15.68 8.26
N LYS A 83 7.02 -16.62 7.38
CA LYS A 83 6.80 -18.05 7.60
C LYS A 83 7.58 -18.58 8.80
N GLU A 84 8.85 -18.19 8.99
CA GLU A 84 9.64 -18.54 10.18
C GLU A 84 9.01 -18.02 11.47
N LEU A 85 8.40 -16.83 11.42
CA LEU A 85 7.69 -16.21 12.53
C LEU A 85 6.30 -16.82 12.79
N GLY A 86 5.87 -17.81 12.01
CA GLY A 86 4.59 -18.48 12.16
C GLY A 86 3.40 -17.70 11.62
N VAL A 87 3.63 -16.70 10.77
CA VAL A 87 2.55 -15.94 10.13
C VAL A 87 1.87 -16.81 9.07
N GLU A 88 0.55 -16.96 9.19
CA GLU A 88 -0.24 -17.67 8.21
C GLU A 88 -0.52 -16.77 6.98
N THR A 89 -0.17 -17.27 5.79
CA THR A 89 -0.49 -16.61 4.52
C THR A 89 -1.44 -17.50 3.72
N LYS A 90 -2.63 -16.97 3.37
CA LYS A 90 -3.62 -17.65 2.53
C LYS A 90 -3.70 -16.95 1.18
N LEU A 91 -3.38 -17.67 0.11
CA LEU A 91 -3.51 -17.18 -1.27
C LEU A 91 -4.87 -17.58 -1.86
N SER A 92 -5.27 -16.95 -2.95
CA SER A 92 -6.58 -17.18 -3.61
C SER A 92 -7.78 -16.98 -2.65
N LEU A 93 -7.60 -16.13 -1.63
CA LEU A 93 -8.61 -15.84 -0.62
C LEU A 93 -8.90 -14.33 -0.64
N ARG A 94 -9.89 -13.93 -1.43
CA ARG A 94 -10.22 -12.54 -1.69
C ARG A 94 -11.07 -11.97 -0.56
N ALA A 95 -10.63 -10.86 0.03
CA ALA A 95 -11.42 -10.10 1.00
C ALA A 95 -12.58 -9.38 0.28
N THR A 96 -13.80 -9.49 0.80
CA THR A 96 -15.00 -8.94 0.15
C THR A 96 -15.74 -7.92 1.01
N ASN A 97 -15.72 -8.08 2.35
CA ASN A 97 -16.37 -7.13 3.26
C ASN A 97 -15.64 -7.03 4.61
N LEU A 98 -15.63 -5.84 5.19
CA LEU A 98 -15.32 -5.65 6.61
C LEU A 98 -16.56 -5.96 7.45
N ILE A 99 -16.38 -6.72 8.54
CA ILE A 99 -17.47 -7.09 9.46
C ILE A 99 -17.44 -6.10 10.62
N LYS A 100 -18.58 -5.45 10.89
CA LYS A 100 -18.72 -4.48 11.98
C LYS A 100 -19.66 -4.99 13.08
N ASN A 101 -19.38 -4.61 14.33
CA ASN A 101 -20.32 -4.79 15.43
C ASN A 101 -21.42 -3.71 15.39
N THR A 102 -22.36 -3.77 16.34
CA THR A 102 -23.46 -2.80 16.47
C THR A 102 -23.02 -1.38 16.79
N GLU A 103 -21.83 -1.21 17.35
CA GLU A 103 -21.22 0.08 17.69
C GLU A 103 -20.41 0.66 16.52
N GLY A 104 -20.29 -0.07 15.41
CA GLY A 104 -19.56 0.34 14.21
C GLY A 104 -18.08 -0.04 14.19
N ALA A 105 -17.56 -0.70 15.23
CA ALA A 105 -16.18 -1.18 15.26
C ALA A 105 -15.99 -2.38 14.32
N VAL A 106 -14.87 -2.40 13.58
CA VAL A 106 -14.49 -3.54 12.73
C VAL A 106 -14.03 -4.69 13.63
N ILE A 107 -14.66 -5.86 13.48
CA ILE A 107 -14.43 -7.06 14.29
C ILE A 107 -14.02 -8.28 13.44
N GLY A 108 -13.69 -8.06 12.17
CA GLY A 108 -13.30 -9.12 11.26
C GLY A 108 -13.47 -8.75 9.79
N CYS A 109 -13.28 -9.75 8.95
CA CYS A 109 -13.41 -9.62 7.50
C CYS A 109 -14.00 -10.90 6.90
N ARG A 110 -14.84 -10.73 5.89
CA ARG A 110 -15.38 -11.79 5.06
C ARG A 110 -14.48 -12.00 3.85
N PHE A 111 -14.22 -13.26 3.56
CA PHE A 111 -13.41 -13.70 2.43
C PHE A 111 -14.18 -14.67 1.54
N GLN A 112 -13.82 -14.68 0.27
CA GLN A 112 -14.24 -15.67 -0.72
C GLN A 112 -13.00 -16.37 -1.27
N ASP A 113 -12.99 -17.69 -1.19
CA ASP A 113 -11.98 -18.51 -1.85
C ASP A 113 -12.25 -18.49 -3.36
N GLU A 114 -11.26 -18.07 -4.16
CA GLU A 114 -11.41 -17.86 -5.60
C GLU A 114 -11.51 -19.17 -6.38
N ASN A 115 -10.99 -20.27 -5.83
CA ASN A 115 -11.00 -21.57 -6.50
C ASN A 115 -12.31 -22.32 -6.27
N SER A 116 -12.85 -22.25 -5.06
CA SER A 116 -14.04 -23.00 -4.63
C SER A 116 -15.31 -22.16 -4.52
N GLY A 117 -15.19 -20.83 -4.48
CA GLY A 117 -16.29 -19.90 -4.19
C GLY A 117 -16.72 -19.90 -2.71
N LYS A 118 -16.06 -20.67 -1.84
CA LYS A 118 -16.41 -20.80 -0.42
C LYS A 118 -16.27 -19.46 0.29
N ILE A 119 -17.32 -19.07 1.01
CA ILE A 119 -17.31 -17.90 1.89
C ILE A 119 -16.80 -18.28 3.28
N THR A 120 -15.87 -17.49 3.82
CA THR A 120 -15.31 -17.65 5.16
C THR A 120 -15.24 -16.31 5.88
N ASP A 121 -15.78 -16.25 7.09
CA ASP A 121 -15.66 -15.08 7.97
C ASP A 121 -14.53 -15.32 8.97
N ILE A 122 -13.62 -14.36 9.07
CA ILE A 122 -12.51 -14.38 10.04
C ILE A 122 -12.73 -13.25 11.04
N LYS A 123 -12.92 -13.61 12.30
CA LYS A 123 -12.98 -12.66 13.42
C LYS A 123 -11.57 -12.16 13.74
N ALA A 124 -11.42 -10.86 13.93
CA ALA A 124 -10.16 -10.23 14.32
C ALA A 124 -10.43 -8.95 15.11
N ASP A 125 -9.57 -8.65 16.09
CA ASP A 125 -9.68 -7.41 16.87
C ASP A 125 -9.25 -6.18 16.05
N ALA A 126 -8.45 -6.39 15.00
CA ALA A 126 -8.03 -5.36 14.06
C ALA A 126 -7.89 -5.93 12.65
N VAL A 127 -8.17 -5.10 11.64
CA VAL A 127 -7.98 -5.42 10.23
C VAL A 127 -7.15 -4.31 9.58
N VAL A 128 -6.06 -4.71 8.91
CA VAL A 128 -5.18 -3.79 8.17
C VAL A 128 -5.43 -3.96 6.68
N LEU A 129 -5.84 -2.89 6.00
CA LEU A 129 -5.98 -2.88 4.54
C LEU A 129 -4.63 -2.51 3.90
N ALA A 130 -3.95 -3.50 3.32
CA ALA A 130 -2.70 -3.34 2.58
C ALA A 130 -2.88 -3.78 1.12
N THR A 131 -3.97 -3.35 0.48
CA THR A 131 -4.50 -3.92 -0.78
C THR A 131 -3.98 -3.26 -2.06
N GLY A 132 -2.97 -2.39 -1.97
CA GLY A 132 -2.49 -1.60 -3.12
C GLY A 132 -3.52 -0.57 -3.62
N GLY A 133 -3.33 -0.09 -4.86
CA GLY A 133 -4.12 0.98 -5.48
C GLY A 133 -5.19 0.51 -6.47
N PHE A 134 -5.55 1.39 -7.41
CA PHE A 134 -6.63 1.19 -8.40
C PHE A 134 -6.20 1.41 -9.87
N ALA A 135 -4.89 1.43 -10.15
CA ALA A 135 -4.37 1.76 -11.48
C ALA A 135 -4.76 0.77 -12.59
N ASP A 136 -5.18 -0.45 -12.25
CA ASP A 136 -5.69 -1.45 -13.21
C ASP A 136 -7.23 -1.39 -13.34
N ASN A 137 -7.89 -0.41 -12.72
CA ASN A 137 -9.33 -0.20 -12.80
C ASN A 137 -9.64 1.06 -13.63
N GLY A 138 -9.93 0.86 -14.92
CA GLY A 138 -10.20 1.95 -15.87
C GLY A 138 -11.35 2.88 -15.45
N GLU A 139 -12.37 2.36 -14.76
CA GLU A 139 -13.48 3.20 -14.27
C GLU A 139 -13.01 4.13 -13.15
N MET A 140 -12.29 3.60 -12.15
CA MET A 140 -11.75 4.41 -11.05
C MET A 140 -10.67 5.38 -11.55
N VAL A 141 -9.82 4.96 -12.48
CA VAL A 141 -8.83 5.85 -13.10
C VAL A 141 -9.53 6.97 -13.86
N ALA A 142 -10.53 6.69 -14.69
CA ALA A 142 -11.27 7.74 -15.40
C ALA A 142 -11.98 8.71 -14.45
N GLN A 143 -12.50 8.21 -13.32
CA GLN A 143 -13.18 9.02 -12.32
C GLN A 143 -12.22 9.91 -11.53
N TYR A 144 -11.13 9.37 -11.01
CA TYR A 144 -10.26 10.05 -10.05
C TYR A 144 -8.98 10.63 -10.68
N LEU A 145 -8.46 10.01 -11.72
CA LEU A 145 -7.22 10.36 -12.40
C LEU A 145 -7.43 10.46 -13.93
N PRO A 146 -8.34 11.32 -14.42
CA PRO A 146 -8.71 11.32 -15.85
C PRO A 146 -7.53 11.58 -16.79
N ALA A 147 -6.51 12.33 -16.35
CA ALA A 147 -5.27 12.55 -17.11
C ALA A 147 -4.48 11.25 -17.38
N TRP A 148 -4.75 10.18 -16.64
CA TRP A 148 -4.09 8.88 -16.71
C TRP A 148 -4.93 7.82 -17.42
N ALA A 149 -6.15 8.14 -17.85
CA ALA A 149 -7.08 7.16 -18.43
C ALA A 149 -6.52 6.43 -19.68
N ASN A 150 -5.54 7.03 -20.36
CA ASN A 150 -4.89 6.48 -21.55
C ASN A 150 -3.43 6.03 -21.30
N ILE A 151 -2.99 5.97 -20.04
CA ILE A 151 -1.64 5.52 -19.68
C ILE A 151 -1.69 4.03 -19.33
N GLY A 152 -0.84 3.23 -19.96
CA GLY A 152 -0.74 1.80 -19.68
C GLY A 152 -0.19 1.51 -18.28
N GLN A 153 -0.82 0.58 -17.57
CA GLN A 153 -0.38 0.07 -16.27
C GLN A 153 0.39 -1.25 -16.44
N MET A 154 1.45 -1.44 -15.64
CA MET A 154 2.30 -2.64 -15.68
C MET A 154 2.01 -3.63 -14.54
N VAL A 155 1.12 -3.30 -13.61
CA VAL A 155 0.75 -4.15 -12.47
C VAL A 155 -0.71 -4.55 -12.57
N HIS A 156 -0.94 -5.84 -12.74
CA HIS A 156 -2.28 -6.42 -12.79
C HIS A 156 -2.88 -6.60 -11.39
N GLY A 157 -4.20 -6.45 -11.28
CA GLY A 157 -4.98 -6.78 -10.07
C GLY A 157 -5.10 -5.64 -9.06
N CYS A 158 -4.47 -4.49 -9.30
CA CYS A 158 -4.66 -3.30 -8.48
C CYS A 158 -5.94 -2.55 -8.89
N VAL A 159 -7.10 -3.10 -8.54
CA VAL A 159 -8.42 -2.62 -9.02
C VAL A 159 -9.24 -1.85 -7.96
N GLY A 160 -8.61 -1.47 -6.84
CA GLY A 160 -9.20 -0.58 -5.84
C GLY A 160 -10.20 -1.22 -4.88
N GLU A 161 -10.17 -2.54 -4.70
CA GLU A 161 -11.14 -3.26 -3.87
C GLU A 161 -11.10 -2.85 -2.40
N GLY A 162 -9.89 -2.68 -1.85
CA GLY A 162 -9.75 -2.20 -0.48
C GLY A 162 -10.30 -0.79 -0.28
N HIS A 163 -10.18 0.10 -1.28
CA HIS A 163 -10.82 1.41 -1.22
C HIS A 163 -12.34 1.28 -1.15
N LYS A 164 -12.93 0.42 -2.00
CA LYS A 164 -14.38 0.16 -1.98
C LYS A 164 -14.83 -0.43 -0.64
N MET A 165 -14.09 -1.40 -0.09
CA MET A 165 -14.38 -1.96 1.24
C MET A 165 -14.27 -0.92 2.36
N ALA A 166 -13.25 -0.06 2.31
CA ALA A 166 -13.07 1.00 3.30
C ALA A 166 -14.24 2.00 3.26
N VAL A 167 -14.64 2.47 2.07
CA VAL A 167 -15.79 3.37 1.89
C VAL A 167 -17.08 2.72 2.38
N ALA A 168 -17.32 1.45 2.04
CA ALA A 168 -18.49 0.71 2.53
C ALA A 168 -18.50 0.57 4.07
N ALA A 169 -17.33 0.57 4.71
CA ALA A 169 -17.22 0.59 6.16
C ALA A 169 -17.41 1.98 6.78
N GLY A 170 -17.41 3.06 5.99
CA GLY A 170 -17.59 4.45 6.42
C GLY A 170 -16.33 5.31 6.33
N ALA A 171 -15.25 4.83 5.71
CA ALA A 171 -14.03 5.60 5.53
C ALA A 171 -14.21 6.73 4.50
N LYS A 172 -13.48 7.82 4.71
CA LYS A 172 -13.28 8.86 3.68
C LYS A 172 -12.04 8.52 2.88
N LEU A 173 -12.07 8.84 1.59
CA LEU A 173 -10.91 8.74 0.71
C LEU A 173 -10.22 10.10 0.61
N ASP A 174 -8.91 10.07 0.41
CA ASP A 174 -8.07 11.27 0.31
C ASP A 174 -6.94 11.02 -0.70
N GLY A 175 -6.48 12.08 -1.37
CA GLY A 175 -5.41 12.03 -2.37
C GLY A 175 -5.70 11.14 -3.61
N MET A 176 -6.96 10.84 -3.90
CA MET A 176 -7.36 9.96 -5.01
C MET A 176 -7.01 10.51 -6.40
N ASP A 177 -6.79 11.81 -6.50
CA ASP A 177 -6.46 12.56 -7.72
C ASP A 177 -4.95 12.74 -7.93
N THR A 178 -4.11 12.01 -7.19
CA THR A 178 -2.66 12.06 -7.32
C THR A 178 -2.05 10.70 -7.68
N SER A 179 -0.94 10.73 -8.39
CA SER A 179 -0.12 9.56 -8.75
C SER A 179 1.36 9.88 -8.49
N PHE A 180 2.23 8.86 -8.45
CA PHE A 180 3.66 8.98 -8.07
C PHE A 180 4.55 9.75 -9.06
N THR A 181 3.99 10.54 -9.99
CA THR A 181 4.77 11.42 -10.89
C THR A 181 4.53 12.88 -10.59
#